data_AF-A0A949H5F7-F1
#
_entry.id   AF-A0A949H5F7-F1
#
_cell.length_a   1.000
_cell.length_b   1.000
_cell.length_c   1.000
_cell.angle_alpha   90.00
_cell.angle_beta   90.00
_cell.angle_gamma   90.00
#
_symmetry.space_group_name_H-M   'P 1'
#
loop_
_entity.id
_entity.type
_entity.pdbx_description
1 polymer ?
#
loop_
_entity_poly.entity_id
_entity_poly.type
_entity_poly.pdbx_seq_one_letter_code
_entity_poly.pdbx_strand_id
1 'polypeptide(L)'
;DGLLAPLMKPSDRVKLDEFLATVLPPVPEAEWFLPENANSVYVMRTIAMQIDTAWAADGGEVTGGRAGREISRLDALARKQSDADAARRLVWLAARGHSVGRFRRPENVGLKPTPEFFWNWTNPRYEPPAR
;
A
#
# COMPACT_ATOMS: atom_id res chain seq x y z
N ASP A 1 -6.00 -23.35 -8.51
CA ASP A 1 -5.25 -23.76 -7.29
C ASP A 1 -3.75 -23.55 -7.41
N GLY A 2 -3.32 -22.29 -7.56
CA GLY A 2 -1.89 -21.96 -7.57
C GLY A 2 -1.72 -20.50 -7.20
N LEU A 3 -0.74 -20.21 -6.35
CA LEU A 3 -0.36 -18.89 -5.81
C LEU A 3 -0.85 -18.57 -4.38
N LEU A 4 -0.98 -19.58 -3.53
CA LEU A 4 -0.46 -19.44 -2.16
C LEU A 4 1.07 -19.48 -2.25
N ALA A 5 1.69 -18.37 -2.69
CA ALA A 5 3.09 -18.17 -2.37
C ALA A 5 3.18 -18.21 -0.84
N PRO A 6 4.02 -19.07 -0.24
CA PRO A 6 4.11 -19.14 1.21
C PRO A 6 4.42 -17.73 1.71
N LEU A 7 3.58 -17.22 2.62
CA LEU A 7 3.84 -15.99 3.36
C LEU A 7 5.29 -16.10 3.87
N MET A 8 6.21 -15.30 3.30
CA MET A 8 7.59 -15.25 3.77
C MET A 8 7.58 -15.18 5.30
N LYS A 9 8.42 -15.99 5.95
CA LYS A 9 8.52 -15.97 7.41
C LYS A 9 8.84 -14.54 7.87
N PRO A 10 8.34 -14.10 9.03
CA PRO A 10 8.60 -12.75 9.52
C PRO A 10 10.09 -12.37 9.50
N SER A 11 10.97 -13.30 9.86
CA SER A 11 12.43 -13.13 9.80
C SER A 11 12.97 -12.82 8.40
N ASP A 12 12.37 -13.43 7.38
CA ASP A 12 12.81 -13.26 5.99
C ASP A 12 12.32 -11.91 5.42
N ARG A 13 11.19 -11.41 5.93
CA ARG A 13 10.66 -10.07 5.58
C ARG A 13 11.54 -8.95 6.11
N VAL A 14 11.99 -9.08 7.37
CA VAL A 14 12.92 -8.13 8.01
C VAL A 14 14.23 -8.08 7.24
N LYS A 15 14.82 -9.24 6.89
CA LYS A 15 16.04 -9.30 6.06
C LYS A 15 15.84 -8.66 4.68
N LEU A 16 14.67 -8.84 4.07
CA LEU A 16 14.36 -8.19 2.78
C LEU A 16 14.20 -6.67 2.93
N ASP A 17 13.61 -6.18 4.03
CA ASP A 17 13.55 -4.74 4.33
C ASP A 17 14.94 -4.15 4.50
N GLU A 18 15.79 -4.77 5.31
CA GLU A 18 17.17 -4.35 5.54
C GLU A 18 18.00 -4.38 4.26
N PHE A 19 17.86 -5.43 3.45
CA PHE A 19 18.53 -5.55 2.15
C PHE A 19 18.06 -4.46 1.17
N LEU A 20 16.75 -4.24 1.03
CA LEU A 20 16.26 -3.20 0.11
C LEU A 20 16.67 -1.80 0.56
N ALA A 21 16.72 -1.54 1.88
CA ALA A 21 17.19 -0.26 2.43
C ALA A 21 18.69 -0.03 2.23
N THR A 22 19.49 -1.10 2.08
CA THR A 22 20.94 -0.98 1.85
C THR A 22 21.32 -0.92 0.37
N VAL A 23 20.50 -1.47 -0.52
CA VAL A 23 20.87 -1.67 -1.94
C VAL A 23 20.20 -0.65 -2.87
N LEU A 24 19.06 -0.07 -2.46
CA LEU A 24 18.36 0.95 -3.24
C LEU A 24 18.22 2.23 -2.41
N PRO A 25 18.62 3.41 -2.95
CA PRO A 25 18.35 4.66 -2.27
C PRO A 25 16.83 4.84 -2.13
N PRO A 26 16.35 5.39 -1.00
CA PRO A 26 14.94 5.66 -0.83
C PRO A 26 14.48 6.64 -1.91
N VAL A 27 13.43 6.26 -2.64
CA VAL A 27 12.77 7.16 -3.59
C VAL A 27 12.02 8.23 -2.79
N PRO A 28 12.30 9.54 -2.99
CA PRO A 28 11.56 10.63 -2.35
C PRO A 28 10.07 10.55 -2.65
N GLU A 29 9.22 10.98 -1.70
CA GLU A 29 7.75 10.93 -1.88
C GLU A 29 7.29 11.69 -3.14
N ALA A 30 7.94 12.82 -3.43
CA ALA A 30 7.65 13.62 -4.62
C ALA A 30 7.87 12.85 -5.94
N GLU A 31 8.65 11.77 -5.91
CA GLU A 31 9.04 10.98 -7.08
C GLU A 31 8.25 9.67 -7.20
N TRP A 32 7.49 9.27 -6.18
CA TRP A 32 6.81 7.97 -6.14
C TRP A 32 5.91 7.68 -7.34
N PHE A 33 5.29 8.73 -7.88
CA PHE A 33 4.32 8.59 -8.98
C PHE A 33 4.88 9.02 -10.33
N LEU A 34 6.20 9.25 -10.43
CA LEU A 34 6.83 9.46 -11.73
C LEU A 34 6.73 8.18 -12.59
N PRO A 35 6.66 8.29 -13.92
CA PRO A 35 6.46 7.14 -14.82
C PRO A 35 7.45 5.98 -14.59
N GLU A 36 8.71 6.29 -14.32
CA GLU A 36 9.76 5.32 -14.00
C GLU A 36 9.48 4.49 -12.73
N ASN A 37 8.67 5.03 -11.81
CA ASN A 37 8.30 4.40 -10.55
C ASN A 37 6.92 3.74 -10.57
N ALA A 38 6.16 3.86 -11.67
CA ALA A 38 4.78 3.39 -11.77
C ALA A 38 4.60 1.87 -11.52
N ASN A 39 5.67 1.08 -11.71
CA ASN A 39 5.68 -0.36 -11.42
C ASN A 39 6.74 -0.76 -10.37
N SER A 40 7.30 0.22 -9.64
CA SER A 40 8.33 -0.04 -8.63
C SER A 40 7.74 -0.79 -7.44
N VAL A 41 8.19 -2.03 -7.25
CA VAL A 41 7.83 -2.84 -6.06
C VAL A 41 8.32 -2.17 -4.78
N TYR A 42 9.44 -1.44 -4.85
CA TYR A 42 9.95 -0.68 -3.71
C TYR A 42 8.98 0.43 -3.31
N VAL A 43 8.58 1.29 -4.26
CA VAL A 43 7.63 2.38 -3.98
C VAL A 43 6.28 1.83 -3.50
N MET A 44 5.78 0.77 -4.14
CA MET A 44 4.54 0.09 -3.72
C MET A 44 4.63 -0.39 -2.26
N ARG A 45 5.76 -0.99 -1.86
CA ARG A 45 5.98 -1.44 -0.48
C ARG A 45 6.06 -0.25 0.47
N THR A 46 6.77 0.81 0.12
CA THR A 46 6.89 2.03 0.94
C THR A 46 5.52 2.66 1.22
N ILE A 47 4.69 2.82 0.19
CA ILE A 47 3.31 3.30 0.34
C ILE A 47 2.51 2.34 1.24
N ALA A 48 2.62 1.04 1.04
CA ALA A 48 1.92 0.06 1.86
C ALA A 48 2.34 0.10 3.33
N MET A 49 3.62 0.37 3.62
CA MET A 49 4.12 0.54 4.99
C MET A 49 3.60 1.84 5.64
N GLN A 50 3.39 2.91 4.87
CA GLN A 50 2.73 4.12 5.40
C GLN A 50 1.26 3.83 5.76
N ILE A 51 0.55 3.10 4.91
CA ILE A 51 -0.83 2.66 5.18
C ILE A 51 -0.86 1.77 6.43
N ASP A 52 0.06 0.81 6.57
CA ASP A 52 0.16 -0.08 7.72
C ASP A 52 0.40 0.69 9.04
N THR A 53 1.30 1.69 9.03
CA THR A 53 1.53 2.56 10.19
C THR A 53 0.27 3.35 10.56
N ALA A 54 -0.44 3.90 9.57
CA ALA A 54 -1.67 4.65 9.81
C ALA A 54 -2.79 3.74 10.34
N TRP A 55 -2.88 2.51 9.82
CA TRP A 55 -3.85 1.50 10.25
C TRP A 55 -3.60 0.99 11.67
N ALA A 56 -2.34 0.75 12.02
CA ALA A 56 -1.95 0.36 13.37
C ALA A 56 -2.28 1.47 14.39
N ALA A 57 -2.11 2.74 14.00
CA ALA A 57 -2.47 3.86 14.85
C ALA A 57 -3.99 4.02 15.07
N ASP A 58 -4.82 3.46 14.17
CA ASP A 58 -6.27 3.36 14.34
C ASP A 58 -6.69 2.06 15.08
N GLY A 59 -5.73 1.28 15.59
CA GLY A 59 -6.01 0.00 16.27
C GLY A 59 -6.52 -1.11 15.36
N GLY A 60 -6.40 -0.95 14.04
CA GLY A 60 -6.95 -1.88 13.06
C GLY A 60 -8.47 -1.76 12.86
N GLU A 61 -9.05 -0.59 13.13
CA GLU A 61 -10.48 -0.33 12.98
C GLU A 61 -10.78 0.67 11.85
N VAL A 62 -11.92 0.48 11.16
CA VAL A 62 -12.40 1.43 10.14
C VAL A 62 -13.16 2.56 10.81
N THR A 63 -12.44 3.58 11.26
CA THR A 63 -13.03 4.72 11.99
C THR A 63 -13.03 6.03 11.19
N GLY A 64 -12.59 6.00 9.92
CA GLY A 64 -12.27 7.24 9.18
C GLY A 64 -11.06 7.99 9.76
N GLY A 65 -10.29 7.31 10.62
CA GLY A 65 -9.12 7.81 11.34
C GLY A 65 -7.91 8.10 10.46
N ARG A 66 -6.72 7.83 11.00
CA ARG A 66 -5.44 8.09 10.31
C ARG A 66 -5.34 7.33 9.01
N ALA A 67 -5.73 6.06 8.97
CA ALA A 67 -5.67 5.26 7.75
C ALA A 67 -6.54 5.85 6.63
N GLY A 68 -7.73 6.35 6.99
CA GLY A 68 -8.65 6.93 6.00
C GLY A 68 -8.09 8.22 5.41
N ARG A 69 -7.51 9.06 6.27
CA ARG A 69 -6.82 10.28 5.86
C ARG A 69 -5.57 10.00 5.03
N GLU A 70 -4.81 8.97 5.37
CA GLU A 70 -3.58 8.62 4.65
C GLU A 70 -3.89 8.14 3.24
N ILE A 71 -4.86 7.24 3.06
CA ILE A 71 -5.25 6.80 1.71
C ILE A 71 -5.85 7.98 0.91
N SER A 72 -6.65 8.84 1.56
CA SER A 72 -7.18 10.09 0.93
C SER A 72 -6.07 11.03 0.46
N ARG A 73 -5.02 11.21 1.27
CA ARG A 73 -3.84 12.01 0.95
C ARG A 73 -3.09 11.43 -0.25
N LEU A 74 -2.84 10.13 -0.25
CA LEU A 74 -2.14 9.42 -1.32
C LEU A 74 -2.91 9.48 -2.64
N ASP A 75 -4.24 9.28 -2.63
CA ASP A 75 -5.07 9.43 -3.84
C ASP A 75 -5.06 10.88 -4.34
N ALA A 76 -5.13 11.87 -3.45
CA ALA A 76 -5.05 13.28 -3.82
C ALA A 76 -3.69 13.65 -4.44
N LEU A 77 -2.59 13.02 -4.00
CA LEU A 77 -1.27 13.18 -4.63
C LEU A 77 -1.22 12.51 -5.99
N ALA A 78 -1.76 11.29 -6.11
CA ALA A 78 -1.82 10.54 -7.36
C ALA A 78 -2.64 11.27 -8.45
N ARG A 79 -3.74 11.95 -8.07
CA ARG A 79 -4.57 12.73 -9.01
C ARG A 79 -3.87 13.94 -9.62
N LYS A 80 -2.79 14.44 -9.00
CA LYS A 80 -2.03 15.59 -9.49
C LYS A 80 -0.98 15.21 -10.54
N GLN A 81 -0.81 13.92 -10.80
CA GLN A 81 0.19 13.40 -11.71
C GLN A 81 -0.29 13.47 -13.15
N SER A 82 0.65 13.54 -14.10
CA SER A 82 0.35 13.53 -15.53
C SER A 82 -0.38 12.25 -15.96
N ASP A 83 -0.02 11.10 -15.37
CA ASP A 83 -0.74 9.83 -15.49
C ASP A 83 -1.41 9.49 -14.16
N ALA A 84 -2.56 10.11 -13.92
CA ALA A 84 -3.33 9.91 -12.69
C ALA A 84 -3.82 8.46 -12.53
N ASP A 85 -4.11 7.75 -13.62
CA ASP A 85 -4.59 6.38 -13.56
C ASP A 85 -3.48 5.42 -13.14
N ALA A 86 -2.27 5.55 -13.70
CA ALA A 86 -1.13 4.75 -13.27
C ALA A 86 -0.76 5.03 -11.80
N ALA A 87 -0.75 6.30 -11.40
CA ALA A 87 -0.45 6.68 -10.01
C ALA A 87 -1.50 6.13 -9.03
N ARG A 88 -2.79 6.24 -9.36
CA ARG A 88 -3.89 5.70 -8.54
C ARG A 88 -3.87 4.18 -8.48
N ARG A 89 -3.51 3.51 -9.59
CA ARG A 89 -3.28 2.06 -9.61
C ARG A 89 -2.14 1.65 -8.66
N LEU A 90 -1.07 2.44 -8.54
CA LEU A 90 0.01 2.17 -7.60
C LEU A 90 -0.46 2.24 -6.14
N VAL A 91 -1.21 3.28 -5.77
CA VAL A 91 -1.84 3.41 -4.44
C VAL A 91 -2.75 2.23 -4.14
N TRP A 92 -3.59 1.85 -5.11
CA TRP A 92 -4.49 0.71 -5.02
C TRP A 92 -3.74 -0.61 -4.78
N LEU A 93 -2.68 -0.88 -5.54
CA LEU A 93 -1.85 -2.09 -5.38
C LEU A 93 -1.15 -2.12 -4.02
N ALA A 94 -0.65 -0.99 -3.54
CA ALA A 94 -0.03 -0.87 -2.23
C ALA A 94 -1.05 -1.18 -1.11
N ALA A 95 -2.23 -0.55 -1.15
CA ALA A 95 -3.29 -0.76 -0.18
C ALA A 95 -3.80 -2.21 -0.17
N ARG A 96 -3.96 -2.82 -1.36
CA ARG A 96 -4.31 -4.24 -1.49
C ARG A 96 -3.22 -5.14 -0.90
N GLY A 97 -1.95 -4.86 -1.19
CA GLY A 97 -0.82 -5.60 -0.64
C GLY A 97 -0.72 -5.52 0.88
N HIS A 98 -1.07 -4.38 1.47
CA HIS A 98 -1.28 -4.25 2.93
C HIS A 98 -2.49 -5.07 3.41
N SER A 99 -3.64 -4.97 2.75
CA SER A 99 -4.89 -5.65 3.15
C SER A 99 -4.75 -7.18 3.19
N VAL A 100 -4.04 -7.78 2.22
CA VAL A 100 -3.78 -9.23 2.18
C VAL A 100 -2.59 -9.69 3.03
N GLY A 101 -1.99 -8.79 3.82
CA GLY A 101 -0.88 -9.13 4.73
C GLY A 101 0.49 -9.28 4.06
N ARG A 102 0.61 -9.01 2.76
CA ARG A 102 1.87 -9.11 1.99
C ARG A 102 2.89 -8.06 2.42
N PHE A 103 2.43 -6.83 2.68
CA PHE A 103 3.28 -5.69 3.04
C PHE A 103 3.09 -5.19 4.47
N ARG A 104 2.40 -5.96 5.33
CA ARG A 104 2.29 -5.63 6.75
C ARG A 104 3.62 -5.84 7.46
N ARG A 105 3.90 -4.95 8.40
CA ARG A 105 4.96 -5.16 9.38
C ARG A 105 4.63 -6.40 10.24
N PRO A 106 5.63 -7.20 10.64
CA PRO A 106 5.42 -8.39 11.47
C PRO A 106 4.55 -8.16 12.71
N GLU A 107 4.74 -7.03 13.40
CA GLU A 107 4.01 -6.64 14.61
C GLU A 107 2.52 -6.36 14.36
N ASN A 108 2.13 -6.03 13.12
CA ASN A 108 0.77 -5.66 12.75
C ASN A 108 -0.03 -6.82 12.13
N VAL A 109 0.56 -8.00 11.98
CA VAL A 109 -0.10 -9.17 11.37
C VAL A 109 -1.36 -9.59 12.15
N GLY A 110 -1.41 -9.36 13.46
CA GLY A 110 -2.57 -9.64 14.31
C GLY A 110 -3.73 -8.65 14.18
N LEU A 111 -3.52 -7.49 13.53
CA LEU A 111 -4.59 -6.52 13.33
C LEU A 111 -5.56 -7.00 12.23
N LYS A 112 -6.84 -6.65 12.39
CA LYS A 112 -7.85 -6.91 11.36
C LYS A 112 -7.39 -6.29 10.03
N PRO A 113 -7.61 -6.96 8.89
CA PRO A 113 -7.29 -6.37 7.60
C PRO A 113 -8.18 -5.18 7.28
N THR A 114 -7.64 -4.21 6.54
CA THR A 114 -8.46 -3.15 5.94
C THR A 114 -9.49 -3.77 5.00
N PRO A 115 -10.79 -3.49 5.18
CA PRO A 115 -11.83 -3.96 4.27
C PRO A 115 -11.63 -3.48 2.83
N GLU A 116 -12.14 -4.23 1.87
CA GLU A 116 -11.90 -3.99 0.45
C GLU A 116 -12.40 -2.61 -0.04
N PHE A 117 -13.61 -2.22 0.41
CA PHE A 117 -14.22 -0.94 0.05
C PHE A 117 -13.35 0.26 0.44
N PHE A 118 -12.46 0.10 1.42
CA PHE A 118 -11.62 1.16 1.97
C PHE A 118 -10.56 1.67 1.00
N TRP A 119 -10.18 0.86 0.00
CA TRP A 119 -9.16 1.21 -0.98
C TRP A 119 -9.62 1.03 -2.43
N ASN A 120 -10.70 0.30 -2.69
CA ASN A 120 -11.20 0.09 -4.06
C ASN A 120 -11.54 1.39 -4.81
N TRP A 121 -11.96 2.45 -4.11
CA TRP A 121 -12.21 3.75 -4.74
C TRP A 121 -10.95 4.43 -5.31
N THR A 122 -9.74 3.98 -4.94
CA THR A 122 -8.48 4.41 -5.55
C THR A 122 -8.18 3.67 -6.85
N ASN A 123 -8.85 2.56 -7.16
CA ASN A 123 -8.65 1.85 -8.41
C ASN A 123 -9.25 2.67 -9.57
N PRO A 124 -8.48 3.04 -10.60
CA PRO A 124 -9.02 3.76 -11.75
C PRO A 124 -10.03 2.93 -12.55
N ARG A 125 -10.01 1.59 -12.41
CA ARG A 125 -10.93 0.67 -13.06
C ARG A 125 -12.05 0.14 -12.15
N TYR A 126 -12.16 0.65 -10.91
CA TYR A 126 -13.23 0.20 -10.03
C TYR A 126 -14.52 0.93 -10.39
N GLU A 127 -15.45 0.15 -10.92
CA GLU A 127 -16.85 0.52 -10.98
C GLU A 127 -17.49 0.13 -9.65
N PRO A 128 -18.08 1.06 -8.88
CA PRO A 128 -18.81 0.70 -7.67
C PRO A 128 -19.99 -0.21 -8.05
N PRO A 129 -20.36 -1.19 -7.20
CA PRO A 129 -21.54 -2.01 -7.47
C PRO A 129 -22.76 -1.10 -7.68
N ALA A 130 -23.53 -1.38 -8.74
CA ALA A 130 -24.77 -0.66 -9.02
C ALA A 130 -25.69 -0.73 -7.79
N ARG A 131 -26.24 0.42 -7.40
CA ARG A 131 -27.15 0.55 -6.26
C ARG A 131 -28.50 -0.07 -6.54
#